data_AF-A0A1X4G327-F1
#
_entry.id   AF-A0A1X4G327-F1
#
_cell.length_a   1.000
_cell.length_b   1.000
_cell.length_c   1.000
_cell.angle_alpha   90.00
_cell.angle_beta   90.00
_cell.angle_gamma   90.00
#
_symmetry.space_group_name_H-M   'P 1'
#
loop_
_entity.id
_entity.type
_entity.pdbx_description
1 polymer ?
#
loop_
_entity_poly.entity_id
_entity_poly.type
_entity_poly.pdbx_seq_one_letter_code
_entity_poly.pdbx_strand_id
1 'polypeptide(L)'
;MIEAEIKALIQKELPRAIAEEPGVRDFVLRTVSEYYTPRTEFDEKFDRVLNELQRDREEQARKWDEQARKWDEQNRKFDAFQAEQNRKWEENNQRLDRIEAQNSATLEEIQKANRRYESAIGAIGSRWG
;
A
#
# COMPACT_ATOMS: atom_id res chain seq x y z
N MET A 1 29.37 -14.54 -60.03
CA MET A 1 30.58 -14.67 -59.18
C MET A 1 31.24 -13.31 -58.94
N ILE A 2 31.51 -12.52 -59.99
CA ILE A 2 32.21 -11.22 -59.89
C ILE A 2 31.52 -10.21 -58.94
N GLU A 3 30.18 -10.11 -58.95
CA GLU A 3 29.45 -9.22 -58.01
C GLU A 3 29.63 -9.57 -56.53
N ALA A 4 29.72 -10.87 -56.21
CA ALA A 4 29.87 -11.32 -54.83
C ALA A 4 31.29 -11.00 -54.30
N GLU A 5 32.29 -11.13 -55.17
CA GLU A 5 33.69 -10.77 -54.85
C GLU A 5 33.85 -9.26 -54.68
N ILE A 6 33.24 -8.46 -55.56
CA ILE A 6 33.27 -6.99 -55.45
C ILE A 6 32.59 -6.54 -54.15
N LYS A 7 31.45 -7.12 -53.77
CA LYS A 7 30.75 -6.77 -52.54
C LYS A 7 31.55 -7.11 -51.28
N ALA A 8 32.23 -8.26 -51.27
CA ALA A 8 33.09 -8.68 -50.17
C ALA A 8 34.33 -7.78 -50.02
N LEU A 9 34.92 -7.37 -51.15
CA LEU A 9 36.05 -6.44 -51.18
C LEU A 9 35.65 -5.07 -50.64
N ILE A 10 34.51 -4.54 -51.08
CA ILE A 10 33.96 -3.27 -50.60
C ILE A 10 33.72 -3.36 -49.09
N GLN A 11 33.04 -4.39 -48.57
CA GLN A 11 32.80 -4.53 -47.12
C GLN A 11 34.07 -4.53 -46.26
N LYS A 12 35.17 -5.07 -46.77
CA LYS A 12 36.44 -5.17 -46.05
C LYS A 12 37.20 -3.84 -46.02
N GLU A 13 37.20 -3.12 -47.14
CA GLU A 13 38.03 -1.91 -47.31
C GLU A 13 37.27 -0.61 -47.03
N LEU A 14 35.93 -0.60 -47.12
CA LEU A 14 35.10 0.59 -46.82
C LEU A 14 35.36 1.17 -45.41
N PRO A 15 35.46 0.37 -44.33
CA PRO A 15 35.71 0.91 -42.98
C PRO A 15 37.05 1.65 -42.87
N ARG A 16 38.08 1.18 -43.59
CA ARG A 16 39.39 1.83 -43.64
C ARG A 16 39.33 3.10 -44.49
N ALA A 17 38.66 3.04 -45.64
CA ALA A 17 38.48 4.18 -46.52
C ALA A 17 37.70 5.34 -45.85
N ILE A 18 36.72 5.05 -44.98
CA ILE A 18 36.02 6.07 -44.18
C ILE A 18 36.95 6.75 -43.17
N ALA A 19 37.94 6.03 -42.63
CA ALA A 19 38.87 6.57 -41.63
C ALA A 19 40.00 7.41 -42.26
N GLU A 20 40.47 7.03 -43.45
CA GLU A 20 41.61 7.65 -44.11
C GLU A 20 41.21 8.76 -45.10
N GLU A 21 40.05 8.65 -45.74
CA GLU A 21 39.61 9.59 -46.78
C GLU A 21 38.35 10.39 -46.37
N PRO A 22 38.47 11.71 -46.17
CA PRO A 22 37.34 12.57 -45.86
C PRO A 22 36.25 12.54 -46.92
N GLY A 23 36.61 12.40 -48.21
CA GLY A 23 35.65 12.35 -49.31
C GLY A 23 34.75 11.11 -49.28
N VAL A 24 35.31 9.94 -48.91
CA VAL A 24 34.55 8.70 -48.75
C VAL A 24 33.64 8.78 -47.53
N ARG A 25 34.15 9.33 -46.42
CA ARG A 25 33.35 9.59 -45.22
C ARG A 25 32.17 10.51 -45.51
N ASP A 26 32.39 11.63 -46.19
CA ASP A 26 31.35 12.61 -46.48
C ASP A 26 30.34 12.07 -47.51
N PHE A 27 30.79 11.25 -48.47
CA PHE A 27 29.92 10.52 -49.39
C PHE A 27 29.00 9.55 -48.64
N VAL A 28 29.57 8.70 -47.77
CA VAL A 28 28.80 7.75 -46.95
C VAL A 28 27.84 8.50 -46.04
N LEU A 29 28.29 9.54 -45.34
CA LEU A 29 27.46 10.36 -44.46
C LEU A 29 26.30 11.00 -45.21
N ARG A 30 26.50 11.52 -46.43
CA ARG A 30 25.43 12.07 -47.27
C ARG A 30 24.45 11.00 -47.76
N THR A 31 24.93 9.79 -48.06
CA THR A 31 24.07 8.66 -48.45
C THR A 31 23.23 8.16 -47.28
N VAL A 32 23.79 8.16 -46.06
CA VAL A 32 23.06 7.69 -44.88
C VAL A 32 22.31 8.81 -44.15
N SER A 33 22.63 10.09 -44.39
CA SER A 33 21.98 11.22 -43.70
C SER A 33 20.49 11.27 -43.94
N GLU A 34 20.00 10.74 -45.07
CA GLU A 34 18.58 10.61 -45.37
C GLU A 34 17.84 9.64 -44.42
N TYR A 35 18.59 8.72 -43.78
CA TYR A 35 18.08 7.76 -42.80
C TYR A 35 18.30 8.19 -41.35
N TYR A 36 19.07 9.25 -41.09
CA TYR A 36 19.29 9.79 -39.75
C TYR A 36 18.44 11.05 -39.54
N THR A 37 17.63 11.06 -38.47
CA THR A 37 16.99 12.29 -38.02
C THR A 37 18.08 13.30 -37.62
N PRO A 38 18.03 14.55 -38.10
CA PRO A 38 18.93 15.59 -37.65
C PRO A 38 18.92 15.69 -36.13
N ARG A 39 20.10 15.76 -35.51
CA ARG A 39 20.28 15.74 -34.05
C ARG A 39 19.39 16.78 -33.34
N THR A 40 19.14 17.92 -33.98
CA THR A 40 18.27 18.99 -33.49
C THR A 40 16.80 18.58 -33.32
N GLU A 41 16.21 17.86 -34.28
CA GLU A 41 14.80 17.41 -34.15
C GLU A 41 14.63 16.31 -33.11
N PHE A 42 15.68 15.50 -32.93
CA PHE A 42 15.73 14.49 -31.89
C PHE A 42 15.81 15.14 -30.51
N ASP A 43 16.73 16.09 -30.33
CA ASP A 43 16.94 16.81 -29.07
C ASP A 43 15.64 17.55 -28.65
N GLU A 44 14.93 18.21 -29.57
CA GLU A 44 13.66 18.88 -29.28
C GLU A 44 12.55 17.91 -28.83
N LYS A 45 12.45 16.73 -29.45
CA LYS A 45 11.49 15.69 -29.04
C LYS A 45 11.88 15.08 -27.70
N PHE A 46 13.18 14.87 -27.45
CA PHE A 46 13.70 14.37 -26.19
C PHE A 46 13.44 15.34 -25.04
N ASP A 47 13.72 16.63 -25.23
CA ASP A 47 13.46 17.67 -24.23
C ASP A 47 11.96 17.77 -23.93
N ARG A 48 11.09 17.63 -24.94
CA ARG A 48 9.64 17.57 -24.72
C ARG A 48 9.26 16.39 -23.83
N VAL A 49 9.75 15.19 -24.14
CA VAL A 49 9.45 13.97 -23.37
C VAL A 49 9.98 14.06 -21.94
N LEU A 50 11.19 14.62 -21.74
CA LEU A 50 11.76 14.80 -20.39
C LEU A 50 10.94 15.79 -19.55
N ASN A 51 10.47 16.88 -20.16
CA ASN A 51 9.62 17.85 -19.49
C ASN A 51 8.25 17.25 -19.11
N GLU A 52 7.65 16.44 -19.99
CA GLU A 52 6.42 15.70 -19.69
C GLU A 52 6.65 14.71 -18.53
N LEU A 53 7.74 13.94 -18.58
CA LEU A 53 8.07 13.00 -17.52
C LEU A 53 8.30 13.69 -16.17
N GLN A 54 8.90 14.88 -16.16
CA GLN A 54 9.09 15.67 -14.95
C GLN A 54 7.74 16.11 -14.37
N ARG A 55 6.83 16.63 -15.21
CA ARG A 55 5.48 17.01 -14.79
C ARG A 55 4.70 15.83 -14.24
N ASP A 56 4.75 14.70 -14.92
CA ASP A 56 4.11 13.47 -14.47
C ASP A 56 4.65 13.02 -13.10
N ARG A 57 5.96 13.09 -12.87
CA ARG A 57 6.54 12.79 -11.56
C ARG A 57 6.06 13.73 -10.47
N GLU A 58 5.99 15.04 -10.76
CA GLU A 58 5.49 16.03 -9.80
C GLU A 58 4.01 15.80 -9.48
N GLU A 59 3.19 15.50 -10.48
CA GLU A 59 1.78 15.18 -10.29
C GLU A 59 1.58 13.87 -9.50
N GLN A 60 2.37 12.85 -9.80
CA GLN A 60 2.36 11.60 -9.04
C GLN A 60 2.79 11.84 -7.60
N ALA A 61 3.85 12.61 -7.36
CA ALA A 61 4.29 12.96 -6.01
C ALA A 61 3.17 13.67 -5.21
N ARG A 62 2.46 14.61 -5.84
CA ARG A 62 1.30 15.28 -5.21
C ARG A 62 0.17 14.30 -4.89
N LYS A 63 -0.15 13.39 -5.81
CA LYS A 63 -1.17 12.35 -5.57
C LYS A 63 -0.76 11.42 -4.44
N TRP A 64 0.50 11.02 -4.38
CA TRP A 64 1.05 10.20 -3.30
C TRP A 64 0.97 10.92 -1.96
N ASP A 65 1.35 12.19 -1.88
CA ASP A 65 1.25 12.99 -0.67
C ASP A 65 -0.21 13.15 -0.19
N GLU A 66 -1.14 13.37 -1.12
CA GLU A 66 -2.57 13.46 -0.78
C GLU A 66 -3.13 12.12 -0.27
N GLN A 67 -2.76 11.01 -0.92
CA GLN A 67 -3.13 9.67 -0.47
C GLN A 67 -2.54 9.34 0.90
N ALA A 68 -1.27 9.69 1.13
CA ALA A 68 -0.61 9.50 2.42
C ALA A 68 -1.35 10.28 3.53
N ARG A 69 -1.73 11.54 3.27
CA ARG A 69 -2.54 12.32 4.23
C ARG A 69 -3.91 11.72 4.51
N LYS A 70 -4.60 11.24 3.47
CA LYS A 70 -5.89 10.56 3.63
C LYS A 70 -5.75 9.28 4.45
N TRP A 71 -4.69 8.52 4.20
CA TRP A 71 -4.39 7.31 4.95
C TRP A 71 -4.13 7.62 6.42
N ASP A 72 -3.28 8.62 6.72
CA ASP A 72 -3.02 9.06 8.10
C ASP A 72 -4.29 9.52 8.82
N GLU A 73 -5.16 10.27 8.14
CA GLU A 73 -6.43 10.72 8.73
C GLU A 73 -7.37 9.54 9.01
N GLN A 74 -7.49 8.58 8.09
CA GLN A 74 -8.28 7.37 8.30
C GLN A 74 -7.72 6.55 9.46
N ASN A 75 -6.40 6.39 9.54
CA ASN A 75 -5.76 5.64 10.60
C ASN A 75 -6.03 6.28 11.97
N ARG A 76 -5.93 7.61 12.08
CA ARG A 76 -6.30 8.34 13.30
C ARG A 76 -7.77 8.16 13.70
N LYS A 77 -8.69 8.17 12.73
CA LYS A 77 -10.11 7.92 12.99
C LYS A 77 -10.34 6.50 13.48
N PHE A 78 -9.66 5.53 12.87
CA PHE A 78 -9.72 4.14 13.27
C PHE A 78 -9.18 3.92 14.69
N ASP A 79 -8.02 4.50 15.01
CA ASP A 79 -7.42 4.45 16.35
C ASP A 79 -8.35 5.08 17.41
N ALA A 80 -8.93 6.25 17.10
CA ALA A 80 -9.88 6.91 17.99
C ALA A 80 -11.14 6.06 18.21
N PHE A 81 -11.66 5.45 17.15
CA PHE A 81 -12.81 4.55 17.22
C PHE A 81 -12.50 3.30 18.05
N GLN A 82 -11.35 2.66 17.86
CA GLN A 82 -10.93 1.52 18.67
C GLN A 82 -10.79 1.91 20.15
N ALA A 83 -10.18 3.05 20.44
CA ALA A 83 -10.06 3.54 21.81
C ALA A 83 -11.43 3.81 22.47
N GLU A 84 -12.42 4.29 21.71
CA GLU A 84 -13.79 4.43 22.22
C GLU A 84 -14.47 3.07 22.45
N GLN A 85 -14.31 2.13 21.53
CA GLN A 85 -14.87 0.78 21.69
C GLN A 85 -14.28 0.05 22.89
N ASN A 86 -12.96 0.14 23.09
CA ASN A 86 -12.31 -0.45 24.27
C ASN A 86 -12.84 0.16 25.57
N ARG A 87 -13.02 1.48 25.62
CA ARG A 87 -13.63 2.14 26.80
C ARG A 87 -15.04 1.63 27.07
N LYS A 88 -15.90 1.55 26.04
CA LYS A 88 -17.26 1.00 26.20
C LYS A 88 -17.24 -0.46 26.66
N TRP A 89 -16.30 -1.25 26.15
CA TRP A 89 -16.11 -2.63 26.54
C TRP A 89 -15.70 -2.75 28.01
N GLU A 90 -14.72 -1.97 28.45
CA GLU A 90 -14.28 -1.90 29.85
C GLU A 90 -15.42 -1.47 30.78
N GLU A 91 -16.17 -0.43 30.41
CA GLU A 91 -17.33 0.02 31.18
C GLU A 91 -18.41 -1.06 31.28
N ASN A 92 -18.66 -1.81 30.21
CA ASN A 92 -19.63 -2.88 30.20
C ASN A 92 -19.17 -4.06 31.07
N ASN A 93 -17.89 -4.44 30.99
CA ASN A 93 -17.32 -5.45 31.87
C ASN A 93 -17.47 -5.06 33.35
N GLN A 94 -17.14 -3.81 33.70
CA GLN A 94 -17.34 -3.33 35.08
C GLN A 94 -18.81 -3.32 35.52
N ARG A 95 -19.76 -3.15 34.58
CA ARG A 95 -21.19 -3.28 34.89
C ARG A 95 -21.58 -4.74 35.12
N LEU A 96 -21.07 -5.66 34.30
CA LEU A 96 -21.29 -7.10 34.46
C LEU A 96 -20.73 -7.60 35.79
N ASP A 97 -19.49 -7.22 36.14
CA ASP A 97 -18.87 -7.59 37.41
C ASP A 97 -19.71 -7.12 38.62
N ARG A 98 -20.27 -5.90 38.54
CA ARG A 98 -21.16 -5.36 39.58
C ARG A 98 -22.47 -6.14 39.68
N ILE A 99 -23.07 -6.49 38.54
CA ILE A 99 -24.31 -7.29 38.52
C ILE A 99 -24.04 -8.69 39.08
N GLU A 100 -22.92 -9.30 38.70
CA GLU A 100 -22.52 -10.61 39.21
C GLU A 100 -22.32 -10.58 40.73
N ALA A 101 -21.63 -9.56 41.25
CA ALA A 101 -21.49 -9.35 42.68
C ALA A 101 -22.85 -9.17 43.38
N GLN A 102 -23.75 -8.35 42.84
CA GLN A 102 -25.11 -8.17 43.38
C GLN A 102 -25.93 -9.47 43.37
N ASN A 103 -25.85 -10.24 42.29
CA ASN A 103 -26.52 -11.52 42.16
C ASN A 103 -25.99 -12.52 43.19
N SER A 104 -24.67 -12.59 43.38
CA SER A 104 -24.05 -13.47 44.37
C SER A 104 -24.53 -13.14 45.79
N ALA A 105 -24.55 -11.86 46.17
CA ALA A 105 -25.05 -11.40 47.45
C ALA A 105 -26.55 -11.74 47.64
N THR A 106 -27.36 -11.51 46.61
CA THR A 106 -28.79 -11.83 46.63
C THR A 106 -29.03 -13.34 46.79
N LEU A 107 -28.25 -14.17 46.11
CA LEU A 107 -28.33 -15.63 46.24
C LEU A 107 -27.97 -16.09 47.66
N GLU A 108 -26.96 -15.49 48.29
CA GLU A 108 -26.63 -15.79 49.68
C GLU A 108 -27.77 -15.43 50.64
N GLU A 109 -28.44 -14.30 50.43
CA GLU A 109 -29.60 -13.90 51.23
C GLU A 109 -30.76 -14.89 51.06
N ILE A 110 -31.06 -15.32 49.84
CA ILE A 110 -32.07 -16.35 49.55
C ILE A 110 -31.71 -17.65 50.26
N GLN A 111 -30.45 -18.09 50.20
CA GLN A 111 -29.99 -19.28 50.91
C GLN A 111 -30.14 -19.16 52.43
N LYS A 112 -29.80 -17.99 53.01
CA LYS A 112 -29.99 -17.73 54.45
C LYS A 112 -31.47 -17.78 54.82
N ALA A 113 -32.36 -17.21 53.99
CA ALA A 113 -33.80 -17.26 54.20
C ALA A 113 -34.33 -18.71 54.12
N ASN A 114 -33.92 -19.48 53.11
CA ASN A 114 -34.29 -20.90 52.98
C ASN A 114 -33.88 -21.72 54.20
N ARG A 115 -32.65 -21.57 54.70
CA ARG A 115 -32.21 -22.26 55.94
C ARG A 115 -33.09 -21.92 57.15
N ARG A 116 -33.52 -20.67 57.28
CA ARG A 116 -34.47 -20.25 58.34
C ARG A 116 -35.83 -20.90 58.17
N TYR A 117 -36.36 -20.96 56.94
CA TYR A 117 -37.63 -21.63 56.67
C TYR A 117 -37.56 -23.12 56.94
N GLU A 118 -36.52 -23.81 56.47
CA GLU A 118 -36.30 -25.24 56.75
C GLU A 118 -36.22 -25.51 58.25
N SER A 119 -35.53 -24.65 59.00
CA SER A 119 -35.43 -24.78 60.46
C SER A 119 -36.77 -24.56 61.15
N ALA A 120 -37.55 -23.57 60.71
CA ALA A 120 -38.89 -23.29 61.23
C ALA A 120 -39.88 -24.43 60.91
N ILE A 121 -39.85 -24.95 59.68
CA ILE A 121 -40.66 -26.09 59.26
C ILE A 121 -40.28 -27.33 60.07
N GLY A 122 -38.99 -27.61 60.25
CA GLY A 122 -38.51 -28.73 61.07
C GLY A 122 -38.96 -28.63 62.53
N ALA A 123 -38.86 -27.44 63.14
CA ALA A 123 -39.30 -27.21 64.51
C ALA A 123 -40.83 -27.39 64.69
N ILE A 124 -41.62 -27.02 63.67
CA ILE A 124 -43.06 -27.29 63.67
C ILE A 124 -43.32 -28.79 63.46
N GLY A 125 -42.66 -29.43 62.50
CA GLY A 125 -42.80 -30.87 62.22
C GLY A 125 -42.50 -31.75 63.43
N SER A 126 -41.45 -31.43 64.20
CA SER A 126 -41.12 -32.13 65.46
C SER A 126 -42.16 -31.97 66.57
N ARG A 127 -43.11 -31.04 66.44
CA ARG A 127 -44.25 -30.89 67.37
C ARG A 127 -45.48 -31.70 66.94
N TRP A 128 -45.49 -32.21 65.71
CA TRP A 128 -46.60 -32.97 65.12
C TRP A 128 -46.25 -34.43 64.80
N GLY A 129 -45.02 -34.88 65.07
CA GLY A 129 -44.61 -36.28 65.10
C GLY A 129 -44.42 -36.77 66.53
#